data_AF-A0A4Y8SF42-F1
#
_entry.id   AF-A0A4Y8SF42-F1
#
_cell.length_a   1.000
_cell.length_b   1.000
_cell.length_c   1.000
_cell.angle_alpha   90.00
_cell.angle_beta   90.00
_cell.angle_gamma   90.00
#
_symmetry.space_group_name_H-M   'P 1'
#
loop_
_entity.id
_entity.type
_entity.pdbx_description
1 polymer ?
#
loop_
_entity_poly.entity_id
_entity_poly.type
_entity_poly.pdbx_seq_one_letter_code
_entity_poly.pdbx_strand_id
1 'polypeptide(L)'
;MANWCHNGVRFTGEPEKVAAIMAFMEHTREQQEEHHNYELPDYIDAKNKGMVEIYAKGDEVHFRSAWEPTLKALCQIADHYGVGYVNKFEEPGMFVYGKVYYHEGN
;
A
#
# COMPACT_ATOMS: atom_id res chain seq x y z
N MET A 1 -12.62 -18.43 -4.11
CA MET A 1 -11.17 -18.24 -3.92
C MET A 1 -10.92 -16.75 -4.00
N ALA A 2 -10.15 -16.17 -3.08
CA ALA A 2 -9.80 -14.76 -3.17
C ALA A 2 -8.88 -14.55 -4.38
N ASN A 3 -9.27 -13.66 -5.29
CA ASN A 3 -8.32 -13.15 -6.27
C ASN A 3 -7.36 -12.22 -5.54
N TRP A 4 -6.07 -12.36 -5.80
CA TRP A 4 -5.03 -11.54 -5.20
C TRP A 4 -4.57 -10.49 -6.19
N CYS A 5 -4.68 -9.23 -5.80
CA CYS A 5 -4.12 -8.10 -6.52
C CYS A 5 -2.71 -7.84 -6.00
N HIS A 6 -1.71 -7.91 -6.89
CA HIS A 6 -0.35 -7.52 -6.59
C HIS A 6 -0.22 -6.00 -6.76
N ASN A 7 0.39 -5.34 -5.78
CA ASN A 7 0.61 -3.90 -5.79
C ASN A 7 2.11 -3.63 -5.60
N GLY A 8 2.68 -2.75 -6.42
CA GLY A 8 4.01 -2.18 -6.25
C GLY A 8 3.89 -0.66 -6.17
N VAL A 9 4.26 -0.09 -5.02
CA VAL A 9 4.11 1.34 -4.71
C VAL A 9 5.47 1.97 -4.53
N ARG A 10 5.70 3.08 -5.24
CA ARG A 10 6.85 3.97 -5.03
C ARG A 10 6.36 5.28 -4.46
N PHE A 11 6.81 5.63 -3.26
CA PHE A 11 6.49 6.93 -2.64
C PHE A 11 7.39 8.05 -3.17
N THR A 12 6.84 9.25 -3.26
CA THR A 12 7.52 10.44 -3.78
C THR A 12 7.19 11.64 -2.92
N GLY A 13 8.15 12.51 -2.64
CA GLY A 13 7.94 13.69 -1.81
C GLY A 13 9.22 14.05 -1.05
N GLU A 14 9.08 14.73 0.08
CA GLU A 14 10.20 15.05 0.95
C GLU A 14 10.85 13.77 1.50
N PRO A 15 12.19 13.64 1.49
CA PRO A 15 12.88 12.42 1.92
C PRO A 15 12.53 11.97 3.34
N GLU A 16 12.31 12.91 4.26
CA GLU A 16 11.93 12.63 5.65
C GLU A 16 10.53 12.00 5.74
N LYS A 17 9.57 12.50 4.96
CA LYS A 17 8.21 11.96 4.88
C LYS A 17 8.17 10.60 4.17
N VAL A 18 8.95 10.46 3.10
CA VAL A 18 9.12 9.17 2.41
C VAL A 18 9.75 8.14 3.33
N ALA A 19 10.75 8.50 4.14
CA ALA A 19 11.32 7.59 5.12
C ALA A 19 10.30 7.19 6.19
N ALA A 20 9.45 8.12 6.65
CA ALA A 20 8.42 7.84 7.64
C ALA A 20 7.37 6.83 7.15
N ILE A 21 6.89 6.98 5.90
CA ILE A 21 5.92 6.03 5.33
C ILE A 21 6.56 4.66 5.04
N MET A 22 7.84 4.63 4.64
CA MET A 22 8.58 3.36 4.46
C MET A 22 8.73 2.63 5.80
N ALA A 23 9.05 3.34 6.89
CA ALA A 23 9.11 2.77 8.23
C ALA A 23 7.74 2.26 8.70
N PHE A 24 6.65 2.95 8.37
CA PHE A 24 5.29 2.47 8.64
C PHE A 24 4.97 1.16 7.92
N MET A 25 5.35 1.05 6.63
CA MET A 25 5.13 -0.18 5.87
C MET A 25 5.93 -1.35 6.44
N GLU A 26 7.18 -1.11 6.84
CA GLU A 26 8.01 -2.11 7.51
C GLU A 26 7.43 -2.54 8.86
N HIS A 27 7.01 -1.58 9.69
CA HIS A 27 6.35 -1.89 10.96
C HIS A 27 5.08 -2.72 10.73
N THR A 28 4.28 -2.38 9.72
CA THR A 28 3.07 -3.15 9.37
C THR A 28 3.42 -4.58 8.96
N ARG A 29 4.53 -4.79 8.25
CA ARG A 29 5.05 -6.13 7.92
C ARG A 29 5.41 -6.92 9.17
N GLU A 30 6.18 -6.33 10.09
CA GLU A 30 6.60 -6.96 11.35
C GLU A 30 5.38 -7.37 12.20
N GLN A 31 4.39 -6.48 12.33
CA GLN A 31 3.16 -6.76 13.07
C GLN A 31 2.37 -7.95 12.48
N GLN A 32 2.39 -8.12 11.15
CA GLN A 32 1.74 -9.25 10.50
C GLN A 32 2.49 -10.56 10.68
N GLU A 33 3.83 -10.52 10.58
CA GLU A 33 4.67 -11.73 10.66
C GLU A 33 4.82 -12.24 12.10
N GLU A 34 5.11 -11.36 13.05
CA GLU A 34 5.39 -11.74 14.43
C GLU A 34 4.11 -11.90 15.26
N HIS A 35 3.17 -10.97 15.07
CA HIS A 35 1.98 -10.87 15.92
C HIS A 35 0.70 -11.35 15.24
N HIS A 36 0.76 -11.75 13.97
CA HIS A 36 -0.43 -12.10 13.16
C HIS A 36 -1.48 -10.98 13.20
N ASN A 37 -1.02 -9.73 13.33
CA ASN A 37 -1.86 -8.56 13.43
C ASN A 37 -1.95 -7.89 12.06
N TYR A 38 -3.12 -8.02 11.43
CA TYR A 38 -3.43 -7.46 10.11
C TYR A 38 -4.25 -6.17 10.20
N GLU A 39 -4.36 -5.59 11.40
CA GLU A 39 -5.07 -4.33 11.60
C GLU A 39 -4.29 -3.16 11.01
N LEU A 40 -4.96 -2.44 10.13
CA LEU A 40 -4.50 -1.15 9.62
C LEU A 40 -4.97 -0.02 10.54
N PRO A 41 -4.19 1.08 10.67
CA PRO A 41 -4.55 2.25 11.47
C PRO A 41 -5.98 2.75 11.27
N ASP A 42 -6.57 3.32 12.32
CA ASP A 42 -7.97 3.75 12.35
C ASP A 42 -8.32 4.84 11.34
N TYR A 43 -7.33 5.63 10.88
CA TYR A 43 -7.53 6.65 9.85
C TYR A 43 -7.76 6.06 8.45
N ILE A 44 -7.54 4.75 8.26
CA ILE A 44 -7.75 4.06 6.98
C ILE A 44 -9.16 3.45 6.97
N ASP A 45 -10.10 4.25 6.46
CA ASP A 45 -11.48 3.82 6.17
C ASP A 45 -11.56 3.05 4.84
N ALA A 46 -10.85 1.93 4.73
CA ALA A 46 -10.93 1.04 3.58
C ALA A 46 -11.69 -0.24 3.97
N LYS A 47 -12.82 -0.51 3.29
CA LYS A 47 -13.63 -1.72 3.50
C LYS A 47 -12.87 -3.02 3.22
N ASN A 48 -11.81 -2.94 2.41
CA ASN A 48 -10.91 -4.05 2.10
C ASN A 48 -9.59 -3.87 2.87
N LYS A 49 -9.65 -4.11 4.19
CA LYS A 49 -8.45 -4.16 5.04
C LYS A 49 -7.68 -5.44 4.71
N GLY A 50 -6.47 -5.30 4.20
CA GLY A 50 -5.57 -6.43 4.01
C GLY A 50 -4.51 -6.15 2.98
N MET A 51 -3.68 -5.13 3.23
CA MET A 51 -2.32 -5.15 2.67
C MET A 51 -1.60 -6.28 3.37
N VAL A 52 -1.29 -7.36 2.66
CA VAL A 52 -0.63 -8.55 3.22
C VAL A 52 0.62 -8.88 2.42
N GLU A 53 1.54 -9.62 3.04
CA GLU A 53 2.83 -9.99 2.44
C GLU A 53 3.56 -8.76 1.93
N ILE A 54 3.66 -7.76 2.80
CA ILE A 54 4.36 -6.51 2.53
C ILE A 54 5.87 -6.82 2.46
N TYR A 55 6.56 -6.32 1.44
CA TYR A 55 8.02 -6.37 1.38
C TYR A 55 8.59 -5.20 0.59
N ALA A 56 9.76 -4.71 1.01
CA ALA A 56 10.48 -3.68 0.28
C ALA A 56 11.36 -4.31 -0.82
N LYS A 57 11.43 -3.64 -1.98
CA LYS A 57 12.30 -3.99 -3.09
C LYS A 57 12.89 -2.72 -3.70
N GLY A 58 14.10 -2.34 -3.25
CA GLY A 58 14.71 -1.09 -3.68
C GLY A 58 13.95 0.11 -3.12
N ASP A 59 13.47 0.99 -4.01
CA ASP A 59 12.63 2.16 -3.69
C ASP A 59 11.12 1.88 -3.79
N GLU A 60 10.72 0.64 -4.09
CA GLU A 60 9.33 0.21 -4.18
C GLU A 60 8.94 -0.66 -2.96
N VAL A 61 7.72 -0.49 -2.46
CA VAL A 61 7.06 -1.40 -1.51
C VAL A 61 6.05 -2.22 -2.25
N HIS A 62 6.12 -3.53 -2.10
CA HIS A 62 5.18 -4.46 -2.70
C HIS A 62 4.29 -5.10 -1.64
N PHE A 63 3.03 -5.36 -1.99
CA PHE A 63 2.08 -6.07 -1.13
C PHE A 63 0.95 -6.69 -1.96
N ARG A 64 0.16 -7.55 -1.33
CA ARG A 64 -1.08 -8.09 -1.91
C ARG A 64 -2.31 -7.52 -1.24
N SER A 65 -3.39 -7.40 -2.01
CA SER A 65 -4.72 -7.09 -1.51
C SER A 65 -5.74 -8.08 -2.08
N ALA A 66 -6.80 -8.35 -1.32
CA ALA A 66 -7.87 -9.23 -1.79
C ALA A 66 -8.82 -8.46 -2.72
N TRP A 67 -9.18 -9.09 -3.84
CA TRP A 67 -10.24 -8.70 -4.79
C TRP A 67 -10.02 -7.41 -5.60
N GLU A 68 -9.44 -6.37 -5.02
CA GLU A 68 -9.29 -5.06 -5.66
C GLU A 68 -8.00 -4.35 -5.22
N PRO A 69 -7.47 -3.43 -6.05
CA PRO A 69 -6.31 -2.61 -5.68
C PRO A 69 -6.66 -1.67 -4.52
N THR A 70 -5.74 -1.51 -3.56
CA THR A 70 -5.97 -0.75 -2.32
C THR A 70 -5.81 0.76 -2.49
N LEU A 71 -6.36 1.34 -3.58
CA LEU A 71 -6.15 2.74 -3.95
C LEU A 71 -6.65 3.71 -2.88
N LYS A 72 -7.85 3.50 -2.32
CA LYS A 72 -8.40 4.37 -1.25
C LYS A 72 -7.50 4.38 0.00
N ALA A 73 -7.00 3.21 0.39
CA ALA A 73 -6.09 3.10 1.53
C ALA A 73 -4.75 3.80 1.23
N LEU A 74 -4.20 3.61 0.03
CA LEU A 74 -2.97 4.29 -0.38
C LEU A 74 -3.13 5.81 -0.39
N CYS A 75 -4.25 6.36 -0.87
CA CYS A 75 -4.55 7.79 -0.78
C CYS A 75 -4.58 8.25 0.68
N GLN A 76 -5.31 7.56 1.56
CA GLN A 76 -5.40 7.92 2.98
C GLN A 76 -4.06 7.90 3.69
N ILE A 77 -3.21 6.90 3.41
CA ILE A 77 -1.85 6.83 3.94
C ILE A 77 -1.02 7.98 3.36
N ALA A 78 -1.04 8.17 2.04
CA ALA A 78 -0.28 9.21 1.37
C ALA A 78 -0.64 10.62 1.87
N ASP A 79 -1.93 10.89 2.09
CA ASP A 79 -2.44 12.14 2.67
C ASP A 79 -2.00 12.32 4.11
N HIS A 80 -2.03 11.26 4.91
CA HIS A 80 -1.59 11.30 6.31
C HIS A 80 -0.11 11.69 6.43
N TYR A 81 0.73 11.18 5.52
CA TYR A 81 2.17 11.46 5.52
C TYR A 81 2.56 12.68 4.66
N GLY A 82 1.64 13.23 3.85
CA GLY A 82 1.92 14.32 2.93
C GLY A 82 2.91 13.93 1.83
N VAL A 83 2.68 12.78 1.19
CA VAL A 83 3.51 12.24 0.11
C VAL A 83 2.66 11.93 -1.12
N GLY A 84 3.28 11.97 -2.30
CA GLY A 84 2.73 11.34 -3.50
C GLY A 84 3.15 9.88 -3.61
N TYR A 85 2.56 9.16 -4.57
CA TYR A 85 3.00 7.82 -4.91
C TYR A 85 2.72 7.45 -6.36
N VAL A 86 3.43 6.43 -6.83
CA VAL A 86 3.15 5.71 -8.07
C VAL A 86 2.84 4.26 -7.71
N ASN A 87 1.61 3.82 -7.98
CA ASN A 87 1.19 2.44 -7.70
C ASN A 87 0.96 1.71 -9.03
N LYS A 88 1.67 0.60 -9.23
CA LYS A 88 1.36 -0.37 -10.27
C LYS A 88 0.59 -1.50 -9.61
N PHE A 89 -0.53 -1.92 -10.19
CA PHE A 89 -1.31 -3.03 -9.66
C PHE A 89 -1.75 -3.98 -10.76
N GLU A 90 -1.80 -5.26 -10.41
CA GLU A 90 -2.09 -6.35 -11.33
C GLU A 90 -2.92 -7.41 -10.60
N GLU A 91 -4.11 -7.71 -11.12
CA GLU A 91 -4.98 -8.78 -10.68
C GLU A 91 -5.31 -9.66 -11.90
N PRO A 92 -4.48 -10.69 -12.15
CA PRO A 92 -4.57 -11.49 -13.37
C PRO A 92 -5.84 -12.33 -13.48
N GLY A 93 -6.50 -12.63 -12.34
CA GLY A 93 -7.73 -13.44 -12.33
C GLY A 93 -8.91 -12.75 -12.99
N MET A 94 -8.94 -11.41 -12.93
CA MET A 94 -9.99 -10.56 -13.50
C MET A 94 -9.50 -9.71 -14.68
N PHE A 95 -8.25 -9.92 -15.13
CA PHE A 95 -7.59 -9.11 -16.16
C PHE A 95 -7.53 -7.60 -15.82
N VAL A 96 -7.38 -7.28 -14.54
CA VAL A 96 -7.27 -5.88 -14.08
C VAL A 96 -5.80 -5.53 -13.95
N TYR A 97 -5.36 -4.54 -14.71
CA TYR A 97 -3.99 -4.03 -14.67
C TYR A 97 -4.04 -2.52 -14.71
N GLY A 98 -3.14 -1.87 -13.99
CA GLY A 98 -3.15 -0.42 -13.96
C GLY A 98 -1.92 0.19 -13.33
N LYS A 99 -1.76 1.48 -13.60
CA LYS A 99 -0.77 2.32 -12.96
C LYS A 99 -1.44 3.64 -12.59
N VAL A 100 -1.36 3.99 -11.31
CA VAL A 100 -1.91 5.22 -10.75
C VAL A 100 -0.77 6.10 -10.27
N TYR A 101 -0.94 7.38 -10.51
CA TYR A 101 -0.08 8.45 -10.00
C TYR A 101 -0.94 9.26 -9.05
N TYR A 102 -0.41 9.50 -7.86
CA TYR A 102 -1.05 10.31 -6.84
C TYR A 102 -0.10 11.42 -6.43
N HIS A 103 -0.58 12.65 -6.48
CA HIS A 103 0.15 13.86 -6.14
C HIS A 103 -0.66 14.64 -5.10
N GLU A 104 -0.39 14.39 -3.82
CA GLU A 104 -0.85 15.20 -2.66
C GLU A 104 -2.24 15.85 -2.88
N GLY A 105 -3.29 15.02 -3.04
CA GLY A 105 -4.66 15.46 -3.24
C GLY A 105 -5.16 15.51 -4.70
N ASN A 106 -4.37 15.08 -5.70
CA ASN A 106 -4.79 14.93 -7.11
C ASN A 106 -4.20 13.70 -7.80
#